data_AF-A0A542UGJ1-F1
#
_entry.id   AF-A0A542UGJ1-F1
#
_cell.length_a   1.000
_cell.length_b   1.000
_cell.length_c   1.000
_cell.angle_alpha   90.00
_cell.angle_beta   90.00
_cell.angle_gamma   90.00
#
_symmetry.space_group_name_H-M   'P 1'
#
loop_
_entity.id
_entity.type
_entity.pdbx_description
1 polymer ?
#
loop_
_entity_poly.entity_id
_entity_poly.type
_entity_poly.pdbx_seq_one_letter_code
_entity_poly.pdbx_strand_id
1 'polypeptide(L)' 'MELAPREQAILALERRGFPGPGAKERAIREELGLSPVRYYQLLNALLDDERALAHDPVTVNRLRRVRETRRSER' A
#
# COMPACT_ATOMS: atom_id res chain seq x y z
N MET A 1 18.45 -6.66 -4.55
CA MET A 1 17.98 -5.42 -5.22
C MET A 1 16.97 -4.76 -4.32
N GLU A 2 17.11 -3.46 -4.06
CA GLU A 2 16.28 -2.69 -3.13
C GLU A 2 14.92 -2.31 -3.75
N LEU A 3 13.94 -1.96 -2.91
CA LEU A 3 12.62 -1.47 -3.32
C LEU A 3 12.75 -0.09 -3.97
N ALA A 4 12.02 0.19 -5.05
CA ALA A 4 12.11 1.49 -5.72
C ALA A 4 11.56 2.63 -4.82
N PRO A 5 12.05 3.87 -4.94
CA PRO A 5 11.61 4.97 -4.08
C PRO A 5 10.09 5.19 -4.07
N ARG A 6 9.42 5.01 -5.21
CA ARG A 6 7.96 5.09 -5.33
C ARG A 6 7.25 4.00 -4.53
N GLU A 7 7.79 2.78 -4.54
CA GLU A 7 7.24 1.64 -3.81
C GLU A 7 7.40 1.82 -2.31
N GLN A 8 8.56 2.34 -1.88
CA GLN A 8 8.81 2.73 -0.48
C GLN A 8 7.82 3.82 -0.05
N ALA A 9 7.57 4.83 -0.90
CA ALA A 9 6.61 5.89 -0.61
C ALA A 9 5.17 5.38 -0.48
N ILE A 10 4.77 4.38 -1.28
CA ILE A 10 3.47 3.70 -1.14
C ILE A 10 3.36 3.03 0.23
N LEU A 11 4.36 2.25 0.64
CA LEU A 11 4.35 1.60 1.97
C LEU A 11 4.36 2.63 3.10
N ALA A 12 5.12 3.72 2.96
CA ALA A 12 5.14 4.81 3.91
C ALA A 12 3.76 5.48 4.06
N LEU A 13 3.03 5.66 2.96
CA LEU A 13 1.68 6.22 2.98
C LEU A 13 0.69 5.28 3.69
N GLU A 14 0.81 3.96 3.51
CA GLU A 14 -0.04 2.97 4.19
C GLU A 14 0.16 2.92 5.73
N ARG A 15 1.29 3.40 6.24
CA ARG A 15 1.51 3.52 7.69
C ARG A 15 0.71 4.65 8.33
N ARG A 16 0.23 5.62 7.55
CA ARG A 16 -0.49 6.78 8.07
C ARG A 16 -1.95 6.44 8.38
N GLY A 17 -2.44 7.01 9.47
CA GLY A 17 -3.87 7.03 9.77
C GLY A 17 -4.56 8.10 8.95
N PHE A 18 -5.54 7.70 8.14
CA PHE A 18 -6.42 8.63 7.43
C PHE A 18 -7.82 8.59 8.03
N PRO A 19 -8.49 9.74 8.21
CA PRO A 19 -9.83 9.79 8.78
C PRO A 19 -10.91 9.17 7.88
N GLY A 20 -10.59 8.93 6.60
CA GLY A 20 -11.48 8.27 5.65
C GLY A 20 -10.87 8.12 4.26
N PRO A 21 -11.55 7.39 3.35
CA PRO A 21 -11.03 7.09 2.02
C PRO A 21 -10.74 8.34 1.18
N GLY A 22 -11.58 9.38 1.28
CA GLY A 22 -11.36 10.63 0.54
C GLY A 22 -10.09 11.38 0.95
N ALA A 23 -9.73 11.37 2.24
CA ALA A 23 -8.48 11.98 2.71
C ALA A 23 -7.25 11.21 2.21
N LYS A 24 -7.33 9.87 2.22
CA LYS A 24 -6.28 9.01 1.69
C LYS A 24 -6.09 9.21 0.18
N GLU A 25 -7.17 9.24 -0.59
CA GLU A 25 -7.09 9.45 -2.04
C GLU A 25 -6.52 10.81 -2.45
N ARG A 26 -6.81 11.87 -1.69
CA ARG A 26 -6.16 13.17 -1.92
C ARG A 26 -4.66 13.07 -1.69
N ALA A 27 -4.22 12.50 -0.57
CA ALA A 27 -2.80 12.30 -0.28
C ALA A 27 -2.10 11.44 -1.36
N ILE A 28 -2.76 10.38 -1.86
CA ILE A 28 -2.24 9.57 -2.97
C ILE A 28 -2.00 10.44 -4.22
N ARG A 29 -2.95 11.31 -4.57
CA ARG A 29 -2.84 12.16 -5.76
C ARG A 29 -1.78 13.24 -5.58
N GLU A 30 -1.79 13.92 -4.44
CA GLU A 30 -0.94 15.08 -4.16
C GLU A 30 0.53 14.68 -3.90
N GLU A 31 0.76 13.60 -3.15
CA GLU A 31 2.12 13.23 -2.72
C GLU A 31 2.79 12.24 -3.69
N LEU A 32 2.03 11.35 -4.34
CA LEU A 32 2.58 10.32 -5.22
C LEU A 32 2.32 10.60 -6.70
N GLY A 33 1.47 11.58 -7.04
CA GLY A 33 1.07 11.85 -8.43
C GLY A 33 0.33 10.69 -9.09
N LEU A 34 -0.29 9.81 -8.28
CA LEU A 34 -0.97 8.59 -8.77
C LEU A 34 -2.48 8.75 -8.74
N SER A 35 -3.17 8.12 -9.69
CA SER A 35 -4.60 7.87 -9.54
C SER A 35 -4.85 6.82 -8.44
N PRO A 36 -5.99 6.86 -7.72
CA PRO A 36 -6.31 5.84 -6.73
C PRO A 36 -6.28 4.42 -7.29
N VAL A 37 -6.75 4.21 -8.52
CA VAL A 37 -6.72 2.90 -9.18
C VAL A 37 -5.28 2.41 -9.37
N ARG A 38 -4.39 3.26 -9.91
CA ARG A 38 -2.99 2.87 -10.12
C ARG A 38 -2.27 2.61 -8.80
N TYR A 39 -2.58 3.39 -7.77
CA TYR A 39 -2.05 3.20 -6.44
C TYR A 39 -2.40 1.80 -5.88
N TYR A 40 -3.67 1.41 -5.89
CA TYR A 40 -4.08 0.12 -5.36
C TYR A 40 -3.56 -1.06 -6.19
N GLN A 41 -3.37 -0.90 -7.51
CA GLN A 41 -2.69 -1.90 -8.34
C GLN A 41 -1.25 -2.13 -7.89
N LEU A 42 -0.48 -1.05 -7.72
CA LEU A 42 0.91 -1.13 -7.25
C LEU A 42 0.98 -1.67 -5.83
N LEU A 43 0.10 -1.22 -4.95
CA LEU A 43 0.03 -1.73 -3.58
C LEU A 43 -0.20 -3.24 -3.57
N ASN A 44 -1.17 -3.73 -4.36
CA ASN A 44 -1.42 -5.17 -4.44
C ASN A 44 -0.20 -5.96 -4.94
N ALA A 45 0.53 -5.44 -5.93
CA ALA A 45 1.76 -6.07 -6.39
C ALA A 45 2.84 -6.12 -5.29
N LEU A 46 2.99 -5.03 -4.52
CA LEU A 46 3.93 -4.99 -3.39
C LEU A 46 3.56 -5.99 -2.29
N LEU A 47 2.28 -6.28 -2.09
CA LEU A 47 1.88 -7.29 -1.13
C LEU A 47 2.34 -8.69 -1.52
N ASP A 48 2.73 -8.95 -2.77
CA ASP A 48 3.24 -10.25 -3.20
C ASP A 48 4.77 -10.24 -3.42
N ASP A 49 5.44 -9.10 -3.17
CA ASP A 49 6.88 -8.92 -3.38
C ASP A 49 7.69 -9.15 -2.09
N GLU A 50 8.67 -10.06 -2.14
CA GLU A 50 9.57 -10.35 -1.01
C GLU A 50 10.42 -9.14 -0.60
N ARG A 51 10.75 -8.24 -1.53
CA ARG A 51 11.51 -7.02 -1.23
C ARG A 51 10.70 -6.05 -0.39
N ALA A 52 9.39 -5.98 -0.62
CA ALA A 52 8.49 -5.15 0.18
C ALA A 52 8.39 -5.71 1.60
N LEU A 53 8.30 -7.04 1.72
CA LEU A 53 8.30 -7.74 3.01
C LEU A 53 9.61 -7.52 3.78
N ALA A 54 10.76 -7.55 3.10
CA ALA A 54 12.06 -7.28 3.72
C ALA A 54 12.20 -5.81 4.15
N HIS A 55 11.59 -4.87 3.42
CA HIS A 55 11.67 -3.43 3.72
C HIS A 55 10.75 -3.00 4.87
N ASP A 56 9.47 -3.41 4.85
CA ASP A 56 8.50 -3.07 5.88
C ASP A 56 7.60 -4.29 6.22
N PRO A 57 8.12 -5.25 7.01
CA PRO A 57 7.42 -6.49 7.28
C PRO A 57 6.11 -6.28 8.05
N VAL A 58 6.03 -5.27 8.91
CA VAL A 58 4.85 -5.02 9.74
C VAL A 58 3.70 -4.50 8.88
N THR A 59 3.95 -3.48 8.05
CA THR A 59 2.92 -2.90 7.18
C THR A 59 2.46 -3.92 6.15
N VAL A 60 3.40 -4.63 5.51
CA VAL A 60 3.06 -5.63 4.48
C VAL A 60 2.24 -6.78 5.05
N ASN A 61 2.63 -7.36 6.18
CA ASN A 61 1.85 -8.45 6.79
C ASN A 61 0.46 -7.99 7.26
N ARG A 62 0.34 -6.78 7.82
CA ARG A 62 -0.97 -6.21 8.18
C ARG A 62 -1.89 -6.10 6.95
N LEU A 63 -1.37 -5.58 5.84
CA LEU A 63 -2.14 -5.40 4.61
C LEU A 63 -2.49 -6.74 3.94
N ARG A 64 -1.58 -7.72 3.97
CA ARG A 64 -1.85 -9.10 3.52
C ARG A 64 -3.05 -9.70 4.27
N ARG A 65 -3.05 -9.60 5.61
CA ARG A 65 -4.16 -10.09 6.44
C ARG A 65 -5.48 -9.40 6.10
N VAL A 66 -5.49 -8.07 5.94
CA VAL A 66 -6.70 -7.33 5.53
C VAL A 66 -7.20 -7.79 4.15
N ARG A 67 -6.30 -8.06 3.21
CA ARG A 67 -6.66 -8.59 1.88
C ARG A 67 -7.25 -10.00 1.96
N GLU A 68 -6.70 -10.87 2.80
CA GLU A 68 -7.20 -12.22 3.05
C GLU A 68 -8.59 -12.21 3.67
N THR A 69 -8.83 -11.41 4.73
CA THR A 69 -10.16 -11.26 5.35
C THR A 69 -11.21 -10.82 4.34
N ARG A 70 -10.90 -9.83 3.50
CA ARG A 70 -11.82 -9.37 2.45
C ARG A 70 -12.09 -10.42 1.36
N ARG A 71 -11.18 -11.38 1.18
CA ARG A 71 -11.34 -12.48 0.23
C ARG A 71 -12.20 -13.60 0.81
N SER A 72 -12.08 -13.88 2.12
CA SER A 72 -12.91 -14.89 2.79
C SER A 72 -14.37 -14.46 3.00
N GLU A 73 -14.65 -13.16 2.97
CA GLU A 73 -16.01 -12.60 3.08
C GLU A 73 -16.81 -12.64 1.77
N ARG A 74 -16.21 -13.11 0.67
CA ARG A 74 -16.83 -13.24 -0.66
C ARG A 74 -17.17 -14.70 -0.95
#